data_AF-A0A8T6LKI5-F1
#
_entry.id   AF-A0A8T6LKI5-F1
#
_cell.length_a   1.000
_cell.length_b   1.000
_cell.length_c   1.000
_cell.angle_alpha   90.00
_cell.angle_beta   90.00
_cell.angle_gamma   90.00
#
_symmetry.space_group_name_H-M   'P 1'
#
loop_
_entity.id
_entity.type
_entity.pdbx_description
1 polymer ?
#
loop_
_entity_poly.entity_id
_entity_poly.type
_entity_poly.pdbx_seq_one_letter_code
_entity_poly.pdbx_strand_id
1 'polypeptide(L)'
;MLRFAEEILVLVLDEERGDLAPNLPARSLDLALAGAVLMDLALEDRIDTDLERLMLVDPTPFGDDILDPALAEIAKDGQSRDTAYWLGRIAGRGDRIRRTALARLIERGILRSEAHGLLSLVPSVSRSRRYPTADGQSVEEARLRIMRVLFSDDVPDPRDIAMIALANACGVFRTILTSEEREQVRGRIDLLKNLDLIGRTMSLAIEGLEAPDDAPPKPRRPKEIPVVPGLPLLGNGLAMRRGLVAFLARQYRELGPIFRIRAPGRRFVCIAGPEAANFLTSHGKTVFRSLEPMANFHNQMGSSRSILTMDGIDHVTTRKAQARGYAVGIMRDRSQEVVDITRDEIGKWPVGQPFEALPAFQNVIAEQMGHMMAGYSPEGYTHDLSTLLGGLLLSAATVPHVMRLGRFRRARERARELARAVLAHKRKAGPRKTTPDFLDLMLELRAADPQLLPETTCR
;
A
#
# COMPACT_ATOMS: atom_id res chain seq x y z
N MET A 1 31.87 1.36 7.30
CA MET A 1 30.94 2.34 6.70
C MET A 1 29.71 1.59 6.20
N LEU A 2 28.54 2.24 6.13
CA LEU A 2 27.34 1.59 5.58
C LEU A 2 27.44 1.49 4.06
N ARG A 3 26.90 0.40 3.49
CA ARG A 3 26.70 0.21 2.05
C ARG A 3 25.61 1.15 1.53
N PHE A 4 25.63 1.50 0.25
CA PHE A 4 24.58 2.34 -0.38
C PHE A 4 23.19 1.71 -0.18
N ALA A 5 23.10 0.39 -0.24
CA ALA A 5 21.83 -0.34 -0.05
C ALA A 5 21.30 -0.19 1.38
N GLU A 6 22.18 -0.06 2.37
CA GLU A 6 21.80 0.18 3.77
C GLU A 6 21.38 1.65 3.95
N GLU A 7 22.15 2.60 3.41
CA GLU A 7 21.86 4.03 3.54
C GLU A 7 20.58 4.44 2.81
N ILE A 8 20.30 3.91 1.62
CA ILE A 8 19.07 4.21 0.88
C ILE A 8 17.84 3.71 1.63
N LEU A 9 17.93 2.58 2.35
CA LEU A 9 16.85 2.04 3.17
C LEU A 9 16.57 2.93 4.39
N VAL A 10 17.61 3.45 5.02
CA VAL A 10 17.44 4.43 6.11
C VAL A 10 16.85 5.73 5.57
N LEU A 11 17.23 6.17 4.37
CA LEU A 11 16.70 7.38 3.76
C LEU A 11 15.19 7.30 3.46
N VAL A 12 14.71 6.12 3.05
CA VAL A 12 13.28 5.91 2.73
C VAL A 12 12.44 5.44 3.92
N LEU A 13 13.03 5.30 5.11
CA LEU A 13 12.31 4.92 6.32
C LEU A 13 11.37 6.05 6.75
N ASP A 14 10.08 5.74 6.85
CA ASP A 14 9.08 6.59 7.48
C ASP A 14 9.11 6.32 8.99
N GLU A 15 9.83 7.15 9.75
CA GLU A 15 9.99 7.00 11.20
C GLU A 15 8.64 7.06 11.96
N GLU A 16 7.64 7.80 11.44
CA GLU A 16 6.33 7.91 12.09
C GLU A 16 5.48 6.65 11.90
N ARG A 17 5.53 6.07 10.69
CA ARG A 17 4.76 4.86 10.36
C ARG A 17 5.49 3.57 10.72
N GLY A 18 6.81 3.62 10.82
CA GLY A 18 7.68 2.47 11.01
C GLY A 18 7.73 1.54 9.79
N ASP A 19 7.62 2.10 8.59
CA ASP A 19 7.60 1.35 7.33
C ASP A 19 8.53 1.98 6.29
N LEU A 20 8.97 1.19 5.30
CA LEU A 20 9.86 1.65 4.24
C LEU A 20 9.09 2.14 3.03
N ALA A 21 9.47 3.33 2.55
CA ALA A 21 9.10 3.84 1.23
C ALA A 21 7.59 3.72 0.89
N PRO A 22 6.66 4.10 1.80
CA PRO A 22 5.23 3.83 1.63
C PRO A 22 4.60 4.46 0.39
N ASN A 23 5.27 5.46 -0.19
CA ASN A 23 4.82 6.21 -1.37
C ASN A 23 5.65 5.91 -2.63
N LEU A 24 6.68 5.06 -2.54
CA LEU A 24 7.57 4.73 -3.64
C LEU A 24 7.08 3.45 -4.35
N PRO A 25 7.06 3.40 -5.70
CA PRO A 25 6.74 2.16 -6.40
C PRO A 25 7.72 1.03 -6.02
N ALA A 26 7.21 -0.18 -5.79
CA ALA A 26 8.04 -1.31 -5.35
C ALA A 26 9.23 -1.58 -6.29
N ARG A 27 8.99 -1.51 -7.60
CA ARG A 27 10.02 -1.69 -8.64
C ARG A 27 11.11 -0.62 -8.61
N SER A 28 10.77 0.61 -8.18
CA SER A 28 11.74 1.70 -8.04
C SER A 28 12.69 1.47 -6.88
N LEU A 29 12.21 0.85 -5.78
CA LEU A 29 13.09 0.47 -4.66
C LEU A 29 14.03 -0.67 -5.06
N ASP A 30 13.54 -1.68 -5.79
CA ASP A 30 14.39 -2.78 -6.25
C ASP A 30 15.48 -2.30 -7.21
N LEU A 31 15.16 -1.33 -8.08
CA LEU A 31 16.14 -0.67 -8.95
C LEU A 31 17.13 0.18 -8.14
N ALA A 32 16.67 0.88 -7.10
CA ALA A 32 17.55 1.64 -6.20
C ALA A 32 18.55 0.73 -5.48
N LEU A 33 18.10 -0.43 -4.99
CA LEU A 33 18.95 -1.41 -4.34
C LEU A 33 19.94 -2.05 -5.32
N ALA A 34 19.53 -2.28 -6.57
CA ALA A 34 20.43 -2.76 -7.62
C ALA A 34 21.50 -1.72 -7.97
N GLY A 35 21.11 -0.45 -8.14
CA GLY A 35 22.04 0.66 -8.38
C GLY A 35 23.02 0.84 -7.22
N ALA A 36 22.55 0.75 -5.98
CA ALA A 36 23.39 0.76 -4.80
C ALA A 36 24.46 -0.33 -4.81
N VAL A 37 24.10 -1.56 -5.21
CA VAL A 37 25.05 -2.68 -5.33
C VAL A 37 26.13 -2.37 -6.37
N LEU A 38 25.75 -1.88 -7.56
CA LEU A 38 26.74 -1.51 -8.59
C LEU A 38 27.64 -0.35 -8.14
N MET A 39 27.09 0.65 -7.44
CA MET A 39 27.87 1.75 -6.89
C MET A 39 28.89 1.29 -5.84
N ASP A 40 28.50 0.43 -4.89
CA ASP A 40 29.44 -0.11 -3.91
C ASP A 40 30.50 -1.02 -4.60
N LEU A 41 30.13 -1.80 -5.63
CA LEU A 41 31.11 -2.59 -6.38
C LEU A 41 32.12 -1.71 -7.14
N ALA A 42 31.68 -0.58 -7.69
CA ALA A 42 32.56 0.37 -8.36
C ALA A 42 33.50 1.07 -7.38
N LEU A 43 33.01 1.46 -6.20
CA LEU A 43 33.85 2.07 -5.16
C LEU A 43 34.87 1.09 -4.53
N GLU A 44 34.62 -0.22 -4.61
CA GLU A 44 35.54 -1.27 -4.16
C GLU A 44 36.45 -1.77 -5.30
N ASP A 45 36.53 -1.01 -6.41
CA ASP A 45 37.34 -1.30 -7.61
C ASP A 45 37.09 -2.70 -8.20
N ARG A 46 35.87 -3.25 -8.02
CA ARG A 46 35.48 -4.56 -8.57
C ARG A 46 34.98 -4.45 -10.00
N ILE A 47 34.33 -3.34 -10.30
CA ILE A 47 33.79 -3.04 -11.62
C ILE A 47 34.13 -1.60 -11.99
N ASP A 48 34.12 -1.32 -13.28
CA ASP A 48 34.18 0.02 -13.84
C ASP A 48 33.04 0.17 -14.88
N THR A 49 32.62 1.39 -15.17
CA THR A 49 31.50 1.64 -16.08
C THR A 49 31.79 2.80 -17.00
N ASP A 50 31.55 2.62 -18.30
CA ASP A 50 31.46 3.69 -19.27
C ASP A 50 30.01 3.84 -19.79
N LEU A 51 29.80 4.63 -20.85
CA LEU A 51 28.46 4.87 -21.41
C LEU A 51 27.90 3.67 -22.19
N GLU A 52 28.73 2.71 -22.59
CA GLU A 52 28.38 1.61 -23.48
C GLU A 52 28.44 0.23 -22.79
N ARG A 53 29.30 0.07 -21.78
CA ARG A 53 29.54 -1.22 -21.11
C ARG A 53 29.93 -1.08 -19.64
N LEU A 54 29.59 -2.13 -18.90
CA LEU A 54 30.14 -2.41 -17.57
C LEU A 54 31.34 -3.36 -17.73
N MET A 55 32.48 -2.96 -17.17
CA MET A 55 33.73 -3.70 -17.20
C MET A 55 33.99 -4.34 -15.84
N LEU A 56 34.34 -5.63 -15.84
CA LEU A 56 34.80 -6.33 -14.66
C LEU A 56 36.29 -6.03 -14.45
N VAL A 57 36.64 -5.48 -13.28
CA VAL A 57 38.02 -5.13 -12.92
C VAL A 57 38.65 -6.25 -12.08
N ASP A 58 37.95 -6.71 -11.04
CA ASP A 58 38.43 -7.77 -10.13
C ASP A 58 37.26 -8.69 -9.73
N PRO A 59 37.29 -9.99 -10.12
CA PRO A 59 36.24 -10.95 -9.78
C PRO A 59 36.34 -11.51 -8.35
N THR A 60 37.36 -11.14 -7.58
CA THR A 60 37.64 -11.75 -6.27
C THR A 60 36.53 -11.41 -5.26
N PRO A 61 35.84 -12.42 -4.69
CA PRO A 61 34.88 -12.20 -3.63
C PRO A 61 35.55 -11.58 -2.40
N PHE A 62 34.86 -10.65 -1.73
CA PHE A 62 35.43 -9.92 -0.60
C PHE A 62 34.59 -10.05 0.67
N GLY A 63 33.70 -11.04 0.70
CA GLY A 63 32.98 -11.47 1.90
C GLY A 63 31.73 -10.63 2.19
N ASP A 64 31.20 -9.92 1.19
CA ASP A 64 29.98 -9.13 1.34
C ASP A 64 28.78 -9.87 0.73
N ASP A 65 27.89 -10.38 1.58
CA ASP A 65 26.70 -11.16 1.18
C ASP A 65 25.66 -10.39 0.34
N ILE A 66 25.77 -9.06 0.24
CA ILE A 66 24.95 -8.21 -0.65
C ILE A 66 25.63 -8.06 -2.02
N LEU A 67 26.95 -7.88 -2.06
CA LEU A 67 27.69 -7.51 -3.26
C LEU A 67 28.25 -8.73 -4.03
N ASP A 68 28.81 -9.72 -3.32
CA ASP A 68 29.44 -10.90 -3.92
C ASP A 68 28.49 -11.69 -4.85
N PRO A 69 27.18 -11.84 -4.56
CA PRO A 69 26.26 -12.50 -5.48
C PRO A 69 26.09 -11.77 -6.82
N ALA A 70 26.23 -10.44 -6.86
CA ALA A 70 26.19 -9.68 -8.10
C ALA A 70 27.52 -9.79 -8.85
N LEU A 71 28.64 -9.65 -8.12
CA LEU A 71 29.99 -9.82 -8.67
C LEU A 71 30.19 -11.18 -9.33
N ALA A 72 29.77 -12.27 -8.67
CA ALA A 72 29.86 -13.62 -9.20
C ALA A 72 29.03 -13.83 -10.48
N GLU A 73 27.88 -13.15 -10.60
CA GLU A 73 27.05 -13.21 -11.81
C GLU A 73 27.71 -12.45 -12.98
N ILE A 74 28.25 -11.26 -12.70
CA ILE A 74 29.01 -10.44 -13.66
C ILE A 74 30.23 -11.21 -14.18
N ALA A 75 31.00 -11.82 -13.27
CA ALA A 75 32.16 -12.63 -13.61
C ALA A 75 31.82 -13.87 -14.46
N LYS A 76 30.61 -14.43 -14.30
CA LYS A 76 30.17 -15.63 -15.01
C LYS A 76 29.63 -15.36 -16.41
N ASP A 77 28.96 -14.23 -16.65
CA ASP A 77 28.37 -13.94 -17.98
C ASP A 77 29.45 -13.83 -19.06
N GLY A 78 30.58 -13.19 -18.74
CA GLY A 78 31.76 -13.12 -19.61
C GLY A 78 31.53 -12.35 -20.93
N GLN A 79 30.36 -11.75 -21.13
CA GLN A 79 30.00 -10.95 -22.28
C GLN A 79 30.02 -9.46 -21.95
N SER A 80 30.29 -8.62 -22.94
CA SER A 80 30.18 -7.17 -22.80
C SER A 80 28.70 -6.79 -22.73
N ARG A 81 28.23 -6.42 -21.54
CA ARG A 81 26.87 -5.94 -21.28
C ARG A 81 26.91 -4.51 -20.76
N ASP A 82 25.87 -3.74 -21.03
CA ASP A 82 25.72 -2.41 -20.47
C ASP A 82 25.27 -2.45 -19.00
N THR A 83 25.38 -1.31 -18.33
CA THR A 83 24.95 -1.15 -16.93
C THR A 83 23.44 -1.36 -16.78
N ALA A 84 22.64 -0.97 -17.79
CA ALA A 84 21.18 -1.12 -17.75
C ALA A 84 20.72 -2.58 -17.66
N TYR A 85 21.38 -3.48 -18.40
CA TYR A 85 21.18 -4.92 -18.33
C TYR A 85 21.41 -5.45 -16.91
N TRP A 86 22.55 -5.08 -16.31
CA TRP A 86 22.91 -5.53 -14.97
C TRP A 86 21.98 -4.99 -13.90
N LEU A 87 21.50 -3.74 -14.04
CA LEU A 87 20.48 -3.18 -13.16
C LEU A 87 19.18 -3.96 -13.19
N GLY A 88 18.65 -4.26 -14.37
CA GLY A 88 17.44 -5.07 -14.51
C GLY A 88 17.62 -6.47 -13.92
N ARG A 89 18.80 -7.07 -14.12
CA ARG A 89 19.13 -8.40 -13.62
C ARG A 89 19.25 -8.46 -12.10
N ILE A 90 19.99 -7.52 -11.50
CA ILE A 90 20.19 -7.43 -10.05
C ILE A 90 18.90 -7.02 -9.34
N ALA A 91 18.09 -6.14 -9.94
CA ALA A 91 16.79 -5.72 -9.38
C ALA A 91 15.82 -6.90 -9.20
N GLY A 92 15.93 -7.96 -10.01
CA GLY A 92 15.19 -9.21 -9.80
C GLY A 92 15.47 -9.91 -8.46
N ARG A 93 16.56 -9.52 -7.77
CA ARG A 93 16.95 -9.99 -6.42
C ARG A 93 16.74 -8.92 -5.34
N GLY A 94 16.05 -7.81 -5.65
CA GLY A 94 15.85 -6.66 -4.76
C GLY A 94 15.31 -7.04 -3.37
N ASP A 95 14.35 -7.96 -3.28
CA ASP A 95 13.82 -8.42 -2.00
C ASP A 95 14.88 -9.11 -1.11
N ARG A 96 15.81 -9.88 -1.70
CA ARG A 96 16.90 -10.52 -0.94
C ARG A 96 17.91 -9.47 -0.47
N ILE A 97 18.27 -8.53 -1.35
CA ILE A 97 19.16 -7.41 -1.01
C ILE A 97 18.56 -6.61 0.15
N ARG A 98 17.28 -6.26 0.06
CA ARG A 98 16.53 -5.54 1.09
C ARG A 98 16.56 -6.26 2.43
N ARG A 99 16.19 -7.55 2.46
CA ARG A 99 16.16 -8.34 3.70
C ARG A 99 17.53 -8.42 4.36
N THR A 100 18.57 -8.60 3.56
CA THR A 100 19.96 -8.71 4.04
C THR A 100 20.45 -7.37 4.60
N ALA A 101 20.23 -6.27 3.88
CA ALA A 101 20.58 -4.93 4.33
C ALA A 101 19.83 -4.53 5.62
N LEU A 102 18.54 -4.86 5.73
CA LEU A 102 17.77 -4.63 6.96
C LEU A 102 18.30 -5.44 8.15
N ALA A 103 18.65 -6.71 7.94
CA ALA A 103 19.24 -7.53 8.99
C ALA A 103 20.55 -6.94 9.50
N ARG A 104 21.44 -6.49 8.61
CA ARG A 104 22.70 -5.81 8.97
C ARG A 104 22.46 -4.51 9.72
N LEU A 105 21.50 -3.69 9.30
CA LEU A 105 21.12 -2.45 9.98
C LEU A 105 20.60 -2.71 11.41
N ILE A 106 19.88 -3.81 11.62
CA ILE A 106 19.41 -4.23 12.95
C ILE A 106 20.57 -4.73 13.81
N GLU A 107 21.43 -5.60 13.26
CA GLU A 107 22.61 -6.13 13.94
C GLU A 107 23.56 -5.02 14.40
N ARG A 108 23.74 -3.98 13.57
CA ARG A 108 24.56 -2.80 13.87
C ARG A 108 23.90 -1.83 14.86
N GLY A 109 22.68 -2.12 15.33
CA GLY A 109 21.96 -1.24 16.26
C GLY A 109 21.58 0.11 15.66
N ILE A 110 21.39 0.18 14.33
CA ILE A 110 20.89 1.37 13.64
C ILE A 110 19.36 1.33 13.60
N LEU A 111 18.82 0.18 13.21
CA LEU A 111 17.40 -0.11 13.24
C LEU A 111 17.07 -1.09 14.36
N ARG A 112 15.81 -1.10 14.77
CA ARG A 112 15.23 -2.19 15.56
C ARG A 112 13.92 -2.62 14.92
N SER A 113 13.65 -3.92 15.00
CA SER A 113 12.35 -4.46 14.63
C SER A 113 11.41 -4.33 15.83
N GLU A 114 10.31 -3.62 15.61
CA GLU A 114 9.21 -3.50 16.56
C GLU A 114 8.21 -4.64 16.35
N ALA A 115 7.21 -4.73 17.23
CA ALA A 115 6.12 -5.69 17.05
C ALA A 115 5.47 -5.56 15.66
N HIS A 116 5.10 -6.70 15.09
CA HIS A 116 4.43 -6.81 13.78
C HIS A 116 5.31 -6.44 12.57
N GLY A 117 6.63 -6.42 12.71
CA GLY A 117 7.57 -6.23 11.59
C GLY A 117 7.79 -4.77 11.18
N LEU A 118 7.31 -3.83 12.00
CA LEU A 118 7.63 -2.41 11.84
C LEU A 118 9.10 -2.15 12.18
N LEU A 119 9.67 -1.11 11.60
CA LEU A 119 11.06 -0.71 11.77
C LEU A 119 11.12 0.67 12.39
N SER A 120 12.03 0.87 13.35
CA SER A 120 12.32 2.19 13.89
C SER A 120 13.83 2.37 14.06
N LEU A 121 14.30 3.62 14.03
CA LEU A 121 15.67 3.92 14.42
C LEU A 121 15.85 3.60 15.90
N VAL A 122 17.02 3.07 16.26
CA VAL A 122 17.38 2.86 17.67
C VAL A 122 17.40 4.22 18.38
N PRO A 123 16.88 4.35 19.62
CA PRO A 123 16.73 5.65 20.29
C PRO A 123 18.01 6.49 20.42
N SER A 124 19.19 5.86 20.47
CA SER A 124 20.48 6.56 20.46
C SER A 124 20.78 7.18 19.10
N VAL A 125 20.50 6.46 18.01
CA VAL A 125 20.67 6.93 16.62
C VAL A 125 19.67 8.01 16.29
N SER A 126 18.38 7.83 16.61
CA SER A 126 17.33 8.83 16.37
C SER A 126 17.64 10.18 17.05
N ARG A 127 18.19 10.16 18.28
CA ARG A 127 18.54 11.38 19.02
C ARG A 127 19.83 12.03 18.56
N SER A 128 20.87 11.24 18.31
CA SER A 128 22.19 11.77 17.92
C SER A 128 22.30 12.06 16.43
N ARG A 129 21.39 11.51 15.62
CA ARG A 129 21.42 11.49 14.15
C ARG A 129 22.80 11.03 13.64
N ARG A 130 23.35 10.02 14.31
CA ARG A 130 24.67 9.41 14.03
C ARG A 130 24.59 7.91 14.13
N TYR A 131 25.27 7.21 13.22
CA TYR A 131 25.39 5.77 13.21
C TYR A 131 26.61 5.31 14.02
N PRO A 132 26.47 4.26 14.86
CA PRO A 132 27.62 3.61 15.49
C PRO A 132 28.44 2.86 14.44
N THR A 133 29.76 2.87 14.58
CA THR A 133 30.68 2.07 13.77
C THR A 133 31.40 1.03 14.62
N ALA A 134 31.91 -0.04 14.00
CA ALA A 134 32.63 -1.11 14.68
C ALA A 134 33.87 -0.60 15.44
N ASP A 135 34.50 0.48 14.94
CA ASP A 135 35.72 1.07 15.50
C ASP A 135 35.43 2.08 16.63
N GLY A 136 34.19 2.14 17.13
CA GLY A 136 33.77 3.04 18.21
C GLY A 136 33.57 4.50 17.79
N GLN A 137 33.78 4.84 16.53
CA GLN A 137 33.50 6.16 15.97
C GLN A 137 32.01 6.34 15.65
N SER A 138 31.57 7.59 15.52
CA SER A 138 30.19 7.92 15.12
C SER A 138 30.20 8.67 13.79
N VAL A 139 29.45 8.15 12.82
CA VAL A 139 29.32 8.76 11.48
C VAL A 139 27.98 9.47 11.39
N GLU A 140 27.94 10.66 10.78
CA GLU A 140 26.70 11.40 10.56
C GLU A 140 25.71 10.59 9.70
N GLU A 141 24.43 10.62 10.10
CA GLU A 141 23.35 9.92 9.42
C GLU A 141 23.23 10.36 7.96
N ALA A 142 23.02 9.39 7.05
CA ALA A 142 22.95 9.63 5.62
C ALA A 142 21.89 10.68 5.25
N ARG A 143 20.73 10.66 5.91
CA ARG A 143 19.67 11.66 5.68
C ARG A 143 20.15 13.08 5.98
N LEU A 144 20.85 13.30 7.10
CA LEU A 144 21.39 14.62 7.43
C LEU A 144 22.48 15.05 6.46
N ARG A 145 23.41 14.16 6.10
CA ARG A 145 24.47 14.47 5.12
C ARG A 145 23.87 14.92 3.79
N ILE A 146 22.94 14.14 3.26
CA ILE A 146 22.27 14.41 1.98
C ILE A 146 21.50 15.74 2.06
N MET A 147 20.73 15.97 3.12
CA MET A 147 20.00 17.23 3.29
C MET A 147 20.95 18.42 3.39
N ARG A 148 22.08 18.31 4.10
CA ARG A 148 23.08 19.38 4.14
C ARG A 148 23.63 19.67 2.74
N VAL A 149 24.02 18.66 1.98
CA VAL A 149 24.58 18.83 0.63
C VAL A 149 23.56 19.45 -0.35
N LEU A 150 22.28 19.13 -0.20
CA LEU A 150 21.21 19.66 -1.05
C LEU A 150 20.90 21.14 -0.77
N PHE A 151 21.02 21.57 0.49
CA PHE A 151 20.67 22.93 0.93
C PHE A 151 21.88 23.83 1.20
N SER A 152 23.09 23.38 0.87
CA SER A 152 24.33 24.16 0.99
C SER A 152 25.13 24.14 -0.31
N ASP A 153 26.05 25.10 -0.41
CA ASP A 153 27.02 25.19 -1.51
C ASP A 153 28.34 24.47 -1.21
N ASP A 154 28.40 23.68 -0.13
CA ASP A 154 29.58 22.91 0.26
C ASP A 154 30.00 21.95 -0.86
N VAL A 155 31.31 21.66 -0.98
CA VAL A 155 31.80 20.66 -1.94
C VAL A 155 31.44 19.27 -1.41
N PRO A 156 30.57 18.50 -2.10
CA PRO A 156 30.15 17.20 -1.60
C PRO A 156 31.19 16.11 -1.88
N ASP A 157 31.22 15.13 -1.00
CA ASP A 157 32.02 13.91 -1.19
C ASP A 157 31.48 13.07 -2.37
N PRO A 158 32.35 12.39 -3.16
CA PRO A 158 31.90 11.53 -4.26
C PRO A 158 30.83 10.51 -3.88
N ARG A 159 30.86 9.96 -2.66
CA ARG A 159 29.85 9.02 -2.15
C ARG A 159 28.49 9.70 -1.98
N ASP A 160 28.47 10.92 -1.45
CA ASP A 160 27.23 11.69 -1.26
C ASP A 160 26.66 12.13 -2.62
N ILE A 161 27.51 12.46 -3.61
CA ILE A 161 27.08 12.73 -4.99
C ILE A 161 26.38 11.50 -5.59
N ALA A 162 27.02 10.33 -5.51
CA ALA A 162 26.46 9.08 -6.01
C ALA A 162 25.13 8.74 -5.30
N MET A 163 25.06 8.95 -3.97
CA MET A 163 23.84 8.74 -3.21
C MET A 163 22.71 9.67 -3.62
N ILE A 164 23.01 10.96 -3.84
CA ILE A 164 22.03 11.94 -4.32
C ILE A 164 21.56 11.58 -5.72
N ALA A 165 22.46 11.16 -6.61
CA ALA A 165 22.10 10.73 -7.94
C ALA A 165 21.18 9.49 -7.90
N LEU A 166 21.51 8.50 -7.05
CA LEU A 166 20.69 7.31 -6.82
C LEU A 166 19.30 7.66 -6.26
N ALA A 167 19.25 8.45 -5.20
CA ALA A 167 18.02 8.87 -4.54
C ALA A 167 17.12 9.68 -5.49
N ASN A 168 17.70 10.54 -6.33
CA ASN A 168 16.96 11.30 -7.33
C ASN A 168 16.39 10.39 -8.43
N ALA A 169 17.24 9.54 -9.04
CA ALA A 169 16.86 8.65 -10.13
C ALA A 169 15.73 7.71 -9.71
N CYS A 170 15.76 7.24 -8.46
CA CYS A 170 14.76 6.31 -7.93
C CYS A 170 13.53 7.00 -7.33
N GLY A 171 13.42 8.33 -7.41
CA GLY A 171 12.26 9.09 -6.93
C GLY A 171 12.18 9.24 -5.40
N VAL A 172 13.24 8.93 -4.65
CA VAL A 172 13.27 9.04 -3.18
C VAL A 172 13.00 10.47 -2.72
N PHE A 173 13.58 11.47 -3.39
CA PHE A 173 13.33 12.89 -3.07
C PHE A 173 11.88 13.32 -3.23
N ARG A 174 11.09 12.67 -4.09
CA ARG A 174 9.64 12.93 -4.18
C ARG A 174 8.89 12.50 -2.93
N THR A 175 9.48 11.59 -2.14
CA THR A 175 8.90 11.03 -0.93
C THR A 175 9.33 11.80 0.31
N ILE A 176 10.60 12.23 0.38
CA ILE A 176 11.17 12.82 1.59
C ILE A 176 11.18 14.36 1.61
N LEU A 177 10.99 15.02 0.47
CA LEU A 177 10.94 16.48 0.34
C LEU A 177 9.54 16.95 -0.07
N THR A 178 9.14 18.10 0.45
CA THR A 178 7.93 18.81 0.01
C THR A 178 8.09 19.33 -1.43
N SER A 179 6.99 19.74 -2.06
CA SER A 179 7.05 20.33 -3.41
C SER A 179 7.84 21.64 -3.47
N GLU A 180 7.82 22.44 -2.41
CA GLU A 180 8.55 23.71 -2.31
C GLU A 180 10.05 23.47 -2.13
N GLU A 181 10.44 22.59 -1.20
CA GLU A 181 11.82 22.18 -1.00
C GLU A 181 12.44 21.58 -2.27
N ARG A 182 11.69 20.74 -2.99
CA ARG A 182 12.15 20.17 -4.27
C ARG A 182 12.42 21.23 -5.32
N GLU A 183 11.58 22.26 -5.40
CA GLU A 183 11.79 23.36 -6.34
C GLU A 183 13.06 24.14 -5.97
N GLN A 184 13.28 24.38 -4.68
CA GLN A 184 14.47 25.07 -4.16
C GLN A 184 15.76 24.32 -4.48
N VAL A 185 15.80 23.00 -4.27
CA VAL A 185 17.02 22.20 -4.47
C VAL A 185 17.18 21.64 -5.88
N ARG A 186 16.22 21.87 -6.80
CA ARG A 186 16.24 21.31 -8.16
C ARG A 186 17.55 21.62 -8.89
N GLY A 187 17.96 22.88 -8.89
CA GLY A 187 19.19 23.30 -9.57
C GLY A 187 20.44 22.63 -8.99
N ARG A 188 20.46 22.40 -7.67
CA ARG A 188 21.55 21.69 -6.99
C ARG A 188 21.57 20.21 -7.36
N ILE A 189 20.42 19.54 -7.36
CA ILE A 189 20.30 18.13 -7.79
C ILE A 189 20.76 17.97 -9.24
N ASP A 190 20.34 18.87 -10.14
CA ASP A 190 20.71 18.80 -11.56
C ASP A 190 22.21 18.98 -11.77
N LEU A 191 22.85 19.86 -10.99
CA LEU A 191 24.31 20.02 -10.99
C LEU A 191 25.01 18.73 -10.54
N LEU A 192 24.58 18.15 -9.42
CA LEU A 192 25.22 16.98 -8.82
C LEU A 192 25.02 15.70 -9.64
N LYS A 193 23.85 15.52 -10.26
CA LYS A 193 23.58 14.40 -11.18
C LYS A 193 24.55 14.39 -12.37
N ASN A 194 25.00 15.57 -12.82
CA ASN A 194 25.96 15.69 -13.92
C ASN A 194 27.42 15.40 -13.51
N LEU A 195 27.68 14.97 -12.27
CA LEU A 195 29.02 14.58 -11.81
C LEU A 195 29.19 13.06 -11.69
N ASP A 196 28.11 12.29 -11.77
CA ASP A 196 28.14 10.81 -11.64
C ASP A 196 27.72 10.13 -12.95
N LEU A 197 28.54 9.18 -13.42
CA LEU A 197 28.27 8.39 -14.63
C LEU A 197 27.25 7.28 -14.33
N ILE A 198 27.35 6.62 -13.18
CA ILE A 198 26.45 5.52 -12.80
C ILE A 198 25.03 6.07 -12.60
N GLY A 199 24.88 7.17 -11.88
CA GLY A 199 23.61 7.87 -11.65
C GLY A 199 22.95 8.42 -12.93
N ARG A 200 23.75 8.76 -13.96
CA ARG A 200 23.24 9.11 -15.29
C ARG A 200 22.69 7.90 -16.01
N THR A 201 23.45 6.81 -16.06
CA THR A 201 22.99 5.56 -16.67
C THR A 201 21.80 4.96 -15.93
N MET A 202 21.72 5.10 -14.61
CA MET A 202 20.53 4.80 -13.80
C MET A 202 19.33 5.62 -14.22
N SER A 203 19.49 6.94 -14.38
CA SER A 203 18.39 7.81 -14.80
C SER A 203 17.88 7.41 -16.18
N LEU A 204 18.77 7.10 -17.11
CA LEU A 204 18.42 6.63 -18.46
C LEU A 204 17.78 5.23 -18.44
N ALA A 205 18.25 4.32 -17.58
CA ALA A 205 17.68 2.98 -17.44
C ALA A 205 16.29 3.04 -16.79
N ILE A 206 16.08 3.91 -15.80
CA ILE A 206 14.76 4.14 -15.20
C ILE A 206 13.84 4.84 -16.20
N GLU A 207 14.30 5.87 -16.90
CA GLU A 207 13.55 6.54 -17.99
C GLU A 207 13.26 5.58 -19.16
N GLY A 208 14.14 4.60 -19.42
CA GLY A 208 14.01 3.54 -20.42
C GLY A 208 13.14 2.35 -19.99
N LEU A 209 12.98 2.12 -18.68
CA LEU A 209 12.05 1.16 -18.08
C LEU A 209 10.67 1.80 -17.80
N GLU A 210 10.64 3.12 -17.65
CA GLU A 210 9.46 3.99 -17.75
C GLU A 210 9.14 4.34 -19.22
N ALA A 211 9.99 3.95 -20.18
CA ALA A 211 9.67 4.07 -21.59
C ALA A 211 8.49 3.13 -21.86
N PRO A 212 7.35 3.67 -22.30
CA PRO A 212 6.21 2.83 -22.61
C PRO A 212 6.56 1.98 -23.83
N ASP A 213 6.30 0.68 -23.74
CA ASP A 213 5.92 -0.10 -24.92
C ASP A 213 4.80 0.71 -25.60
N ASP A 214 5.09 1.24 -26.79
CA ASP A 214 4.32 2.26 -27.50
C ASP A 214 3.92 3.49 -26.66
N ALA A 215 4.79 4.51 -26.60
CA ALA A 215 4.37 5.82 -26.11
C ALA A 215 3.23 6.37 -27.01
N PRO A 216 1.99 6.52 -26.51
CA PRO A 216 0.99 7.28 -27.24
C PRO A 216 1.52 8.71 -27.39
N PRO A 217 1.17 9.42 -28.47
CA PRO A 217 1.64 10.78 -28.70
C PRO A 217 1.40 11.62 -27.44
N LYS A 218 2.45 12.31 -26.96
CA LYS A 218 2.40 13.18 -25.78
C LYS A 218 1.06 13.92 -25.78
N PRO A 219 0.12 13.62 -24.85
CA PRO A 219 -1.15 14.28 -24.89
C PRO A 219 -0.87 15.76 -24.67
N ARG A 220 -1.21 16.58 -25.67
CA ARG A 220 -1.48 18.00 -25.43
C ARG A 220 -2.39 18.01 -24.22
N ARG A 221 -1.90 18.48 -23.06
CA ARG A 221 -2.71 18.61 -21.84
C ARG A 221 -4.02 19.27 -22.28
N PRO A 222 -5.15 18.55 -22.33
CA PRO A 222 -6.40 19.19 -22.61
C PRO A 222 -6.58 20.20 -21.48
N LYS A 223 -6.85 21.47 -21.80
CA LYS A 223 -7.13 22.48 -20.77
C LYS A 223 -8.32 22.05 -19.87
N GLU A 224 -9.10 21.06 -20.31
CA GLU A 224 -10.26 20.53 -19.61
C GLU A 224 -10.35 18.99 -19.69
N ILE A 225 -10.76 18.34 -18.59
CA ILE A 225 -10.97 16.89 -18.53
C ILE A 225 -12.07 16.47 -19.54
N PRO A 226 -11.79 15.52 -20.46
CA PRO A 226 -12.75 15.04 -21.44
C PRO A 226 -14.05 14.55 -20.81
N VAL A 227 -15.19 14.86 -21.42
CA VAL A 227 -16.51 14.43 -20.95
C VAL A 227 -17.05 13.35 -21.88
N VAL A 228 -17.42 12.20 -21.32
CA VAL A 228 -18.02 11.11 -22.08
C VAL A 228 -19.40 11.55 -22.61
N PRO A 229 -19.65 11.45 -23.93
CA PRO A 229 -20.98 11.69 -24.50
C PRO A 229 -22.03 10.77 -23.87
N GLY A 230 -23.18 11.33 -23.50
CA GLY A 230 -24.24 10.58 -22.84
C GLY A 230 -25.62 11.13 -23.19
N LEU A 231 -26.66 10.37 -22.89
CA LEU A 231 -28.04 10.73 -23.18
C LEU A 231 -28.48 11.97 -22.37
N PRO A 232 -29.40 12.80 -22.88
CA PRO A 232 -30.00 13.87 -22.10
C PRO A 232 -30.56 13.35 -20.77
N LEU A 233 -30.27 14.05 -19.66
CA LEU A 233 -30.67 13.75 -18.27
C LEU A 233 -30.12 12.44 -17.66
N LEU A 234 -29.99 11.37 -18.44
CA LEU A 234 -29.49 10.06 -17.99
C LEU A 234 -27.97 9.92 -18.04
N GLY A 235 -27.30 10.75 -18.85
CA GLY A 235 -25.87 10.67 -19.08
C GLY A 235 -25.47 9.28 -19.56
N ASN A 236 -24.53 8.66 -18.83
CA ASN A 236 -23.95 7.36 -19.09
C ASN A 236 -24.60 6.23 -18.27
N GLY A 237 -25.65 6.52 -17.50
CA GLY A 237 -26.23 5.56 -16.54
C GLY A 237 -26.68 4.24 -17.19
N LEU A 238 -27.23 4.28 -18.40
CA LEU A 238 -27.64 3.08 -19.13
C LEU A 238 -26.45 2.22 -19.58
N ALA A 239 -25.38 2.86 -20.06
CA ALA A 239 -24.14 2.17 -20.46
C ALA A 239 -23.47 1.51 -19.25
N MET A 240 -23.43 2.20 -18.11
CA MET A 240 -22.92 1.66 -16.84
C MET A 240 -23.73 0.46 -16.37
N ARG A 241 -25.07 0.51 -16.46
CA ARG A 241 -25.96 -0.61 -16.06
C ARG A 241 -25.73 -1.87 -16.88
N ARG A 242 -25.38 -1.74 -18.16
CA ARG A 242 -25.10 -2.89 -19.06
C ARG A 242 -23.72 -3.52 -18.80
N GLY A 243 -22.84 -2.86 -18.05
CA GLY A 243 -21.53 -3.38 -17.69
C GLY A 243 -20.56 -2.25 -17.35
N LEU A 244 -20.45 -1.95 -16.05
CA LEU A 244 -19.63 -0.82 -15.56
C LEU A 244 -18.15 -0.98 -15.92
N VAL A 245 -17.56 -2.15 -15.67
CA VAL A 245 -16.14 -2.41 -15.91
C VAL A 245 -15.80 -2.26 -17.39
N ALA A 246 -16.58 -2.90 -18.27
CA ALA A 246 -16.38 -2.82 -19.71
C ALA A 246 -16.57 -1.38 -20.24
N PHE A 247 -17.54 -0.64 -19.69
CA PHE A 247 -17.73 0.77 -20.01
C PHE A 247 -16.52 1.62 -19.60
N LEU A 248 -16.06 1.53 -18.35
CA LEU A 248 -14.90 2.28 -17.86
C LEU A 248 -13.61 1.93 -18.62
N ALA A 249 -13.41 0.64 -18.94
CA ALA A 249 -12.26 0.19 -19.72
C ALA A 249 -12.27 0.75 -21.15
N ARG A 250 -13.44 0.84 -21.81
CA ARG A 250 -13.56 1.49 -23.12
C ARG A 250 -13.24 2.98 -23.03
N GLN A 251 -13.82 3.69 -22.06
CA GLN A 251 -13.57 5.12 -21.92
C GLN A 251 -12.10 5.42 -21.57
N TYR A 252 -11.43 4.55 -20.80
CA TYR A 252 -9.99 4.66 -20.55
C TYR A 252 -9.18 4.56 -21.85
N ARG A 253 -9.51 3.62 -22.74
CA ARG A 253 -8.80 3.45 -24.03
C ARG A 253 -9.04 4.62 -24.99
N GLU A 254 -10.24 5.18 -24.99
CA GLU A 254 -10.63 6.25 -25.92
C GLU A 254 -10.23 7.65 -25.45
N LEU A 255 -10.38 7.93 -24.14
CA LEU A 255 -10.23 9.27 -23.56
C LEU A 255 -8.99 9.41 -22.65
N GLY A 256 -8.31 8.30 -22.38
CA GLY A 256 -7.14 8.25 -21.51
C GLY A 256 -7.48 8.08 -20.02
N PRO A 257 -6.48 8.28 -19.13
CA PRO A 257 -6.57 7.92 -17.71
C PRO A 257 -7.56 8.75 -16.88
N ILE A 258 -7.96 9.94 -17.37
CA ILE A 258 -8.84 10.85 -16.64
C ILE A 258 -9.96 11.33 -17.56
N PHE A 259 -11.20 11.04 -17.18
CA PHE A 259 -12.40 11.46 -17.93
C PHE A 259 -13.58 11.69 -17.01
N ARG A 260 -14.57 12.45 -17.46
CA ARG A 260 -15.81 12.73 -16.72
C ARG A 260 -16.96 11.89 -17.24
N ILE A 261 -17.70 11.28 -16.32
CA ILE A 261 -18.97 10.61 -16.62
C ILE A 261 -20.12 11.29 -15.90
N ARG A 262 -21.31 11.20 -16.50
CA ARG A 262 -22.56 11.67 -15.90
C ARG A 262 -23.46 10.48 -15.63
N ALA A 263 -24.13 10.48 -14.49
CA ALA A 263 -25.25 9.59 -14.21
C ALA A 263 -26.41 10.44 -13.67
N PRO A 264 -27.63 9.92 -13.57
CA PRO A 264 -28.76 10.68 -13.04
C PRO A 264 -28.40 11.36 -11.71
N GLY A 265 -28.45 12.70 -11.69
CA GLY A 265 -28.16 13.52 -10.52
C GLY A 265 -26.69 13.59 -10.07
N ARG A 266 -25.73 12.98 -10.78
CA ARG A 266 -24.33 12.92 -10.36
C ARG A 266 -23.34 13.09 -11.51
N ARG A 267 -22.22 13.76 -11.21
CA ARG A 267 -21.05 13.87 -12.10
C ARG A 267 -19.89 13.19 -11.40
N PHE A 268 -19.15 12.36 -12.12
CA PHE A 268 -17.97 11.69 -11.61
C PHE A 268 -16.77 12.06 -12.46
N VAL A 269 -15.63 12.24 -11.80
CA VAL A 269 -14.31 12.22 -12.45
C VAL A 269 -13.78 10.80 -12.25
N CYS A 270 -13.58 10.08 -13.34
CA CYS A 270 -12.96 8.77 -13.34
C CYS A 270 -11.45 8.95 -13.48
N ILE A 271 -10.70 8.32 -12.58
CA ILE A 271 -9.25 8.16 -12.67
C ILE A 271 -9.03 6.66 -12.81
N ALA A 272 -8.51 6.22 -13.94
CA ALA A 272 -8.38 4.81 -14.30
C ALA A 272 -6.98 4.54 -14.87
N GLY A 273 -6.56 3.27 -14.78
CA GLY A 273 -5.22 2.84 -15.21
C GLY A 273 -4.23 2.68 -14.04
N PRO A 274 -3.04 2.13 -14.32
CA PRO A 274 -1.99 1.96 -13.32
C PRO A 274 -1.52 3.28 -12.69
N GLU A 275 -1.58 4.38 -13.44
CA GLU A 275 -1.25 5.73 -12.97
C GLU A 275 -2.19 6.18 -11.86
N ALA A 276 -3.47 5.79 -11.94
CA ALA A 276 -4.47 6.06 -10.92
C ALA A 276 -4.14 5.36 -9.60
N ALA A 277 -3.69 4.10 -9.67
CA ALA A 277 -3.29 3.32 -8.50
C ALA A 277 -2.05 3.93 -7.82
N ASN A 278 -1.07 4.36 -8.62
CA ASN A 278 0.12 5.06 -8.12
C ASN A 278 -0.28 6.39 -7.44
N PHE A 279 -1.12 7.20 -8.09
CA PHE A 279 -1.60 8.46 -7.52
C PHE A 279 -2.36 8.27 -6.21
N LEU A 280 -3.29 7.31 -6.16
CA LEU A 280 -4.06 7.00 -4.95
C LEU A 280 -3.16 6.51 -3.81
N THR A 281 -2.14 5.72 -4.11
CA THR A 281 -1.18 5.21 -3.11
C THR A 281 -0.33 6.34 -2.55
N SER A 282 0.27 7.17 -3.41
CA SER A 282 1.22 8.21 -3.00
C SER A 282 0.56 9.48 -2.46
N HIS A 283 -0.63 9.87 -2.95
CA HIS A 283 -1.27 11.15 -2.62
C HIS A 283 -2.71 11.00 -2.11
N GLY A 284 -3.34 9.84 -2.27
CA GLY A 284 -4.79 9.71 -2.08
C GLY A 284 -5.30 10.18 -0.72
N LYS A 285 -4.53 9.97 0.36
CA LYS A 285 -4.89 10.37 1.73
C LYS A 285 -4.90 11.88 1.97
N THR A 286 -4.19 12.67 1.15
CA THR A 286 -4.12 14.14 1.32
C THR A 286 -5.09 14.87 0.40
N VAL A 287 -5.44 14.28 -0.74
CA VAL A 287 -6.29 14.93 -1.76
C VAL A 287 -7.73 14.40 -1.80
N PHE A 288 -8.00 13.22 -1.25
CA PHE A 288 -9.34 12.65 -1.20
C PHE A 288 -9.87 12.53 0.23
N ARG A 289 -11.19 12.53 0.33
CA ARG A 289 -11.94 12.29 1.56
C ARG A 289 -12.95 11.18 1.34
N SER A 290 -13.16 10.37 2.36
CA SER A 290 -14.01 9.17 2.28
C SER A 290 -15.45 9.44 2.71
N LEU A 291 -15.67 10.44 3.56
CA LEU A 291 -16.97 10.74 4.15
C LEU A 291 -17.99 11.25 3.11
N GLU A 292 -17.68 12.32 2.38
CA GLU A 292 -18.65 13.01 1.52
C GLU A 292 -19.23 12.09 0.42
N PRO A 293 -18.43 11.24 -0.26
CA PRO A 293 -18.97 10.28 -1.23
C PRO A 293 -19.86 9.20 -0.62
N MET A 294 -19.65 8.87 0.67
CA MET A 294 -20.34 7.80 1.40
C MET A 294 -21.34 8.34 2.44
N ALA A 295 -21.62 9.65 2.47
CA ALA A 295 -22.44 10.26 3.51
C ALA A 295 -23.87 9.68 3.56
N ASN A 296 -24.46 9.35 2.41
CA ASN A 296 -25.78 8.69 2.39
C ASN A 296 -25.75 7.29 3.01
N PHE A 297 -24.70 6.52 2.74
CA PHE A 297 -24.48 5.21 3.35
C PHE A 297 -24.34 5.36 4.87
N HIS A 298 -23.49 6.29 5.30
CA HIS A 298 -23.24 6.60 6.71
C HIS A 298 -24.51 6.99 7.45
N ASN A 299 -25.27 7.96 6.91
CA ASN A 299 -26.53 8.43 7.49
C ASN A 299 -27.55 7.29 7.61
N GLN A 300 -27.55 6.35 6.68
CA GLN A 300 -28.44 5.19 6.73
C GLN A 300 -27.96 4.08 7.68
N MET A 301 -26.67 4.00 8.00
CA MET A 301 -26.17 3.06 9.01
C MET A 301 -26.63 3.46 10.42
N GLY A 302 -26.85 4.75 10.67
CA GLY A 302 -27.23 5.26 11.99
C GLY A 302 -26.09 5.24 13.02
N SER A 303 -24.89 4.88 12.59
CA SER A 303 -23.65 5.05 13.36
C SER A 303 -23.11 6.46 13.15
N SER A 304 -22.62 7.08 14.22
CA SER A 304 -21.90 8.37 14.16
C SER A 304 -20.47 8.24 13.63
N ARG A 305 -19.92 7.02 13.64
CA ARG A 305 -18.53 6.72 13.24
C ARG A 305 -18.45 5.36 12.56
N SER A 306 -17.89 5.30 11.36
CA SER A 306 -17.69 4.06 10.59
C SER A 306 -16.35 4.11 9.89
N ILE A 307 -15.61 3.01 9.90
CA ILE A 307 -14.30 2.92 9.23
C ILE A 307 -14.40 3.28 7.73
N LEU A 308 -15.54 2.99 7.08
CA LEU A 308 -15.77 3.32 5.67
C LEU A 308 -15.84 4.81 5.38
N THR A 309 -16.06 5.63 6.41
CA THR A 309 -16.26 7.09 6.29
C THR A 309 -15.33 7.87 7.22
N MET A 310 -14.33 7.21 7.79
CA MET A 310 -13.27 7.85 8.57
C MET A 310 -12.09 8.17 7.66
N ASP A 311 -11.39 9.26 7.95
CA ASP A 311 -10.12 9.63 7.33
C ASP A 311 -9.07 9.88 8.43
N GLY A 312 -7.80 9.95 8.06
CA GLY A 312 -6.71 10.32 8.98
C GLY A 312 -6.49 9.35 10.13
N ILE A 313 -6.14 9.89 11.30
CA ILE A 313 -5.73 9.12 12.47
C ILE A 313 -6.83 8.18 12.99
N ASP A 314 -8.09 8.62 12.97
CA ASP A 314 -9.23 7.82 13.41
C ASP A 314 -9.41 6.56 12.55
N HIS A 315 -9.23 6.70 11.22
CA HIS A 315 -9.25 5.56 10.30
C HIS A 315 -8.08 4.60 10.62
N VAL A 316 -6.86 5.12 10.79
CA VAL A 316 -5.67 4.31 11.09
C VAL A 316 -5.83 3.54 12.40
N THR A 317 -6.24 4.21 13.47
CA THR A 317 -6.44 3.62 14.80
C THR A 317 -7.51 2.53 14.75
N THR A 318 -8.67 2.82 14.15
CA THR A 318 -9.76 1.84 14.00
C THR A 318 -9.33 0.66 13.14
N ARG A 319 -8.65 0.90 12.01
CA ARG A 319 -8.16 -0.16 11.11
C ARG A 319 -7.14 -1.06 11.79
N LYS A 320 -6.23 -0.49 12.58
CA LYS A 320 -5.20 -1.24 13.33
C LYS A 320 -5.83 -2.17 14.36
N ALA A 321 -6.84 -1.69 15.09
CA ALA A 321 -7.58 -2.53 16.04
C ALA A 321 -8.32 -3.67 15.33
N GLN A 322 -9.02 -3.37 14.22
CA GLN A 322 -9.74 -4.37 13.44
C GLN A 322 -8.82 -5.41 12.79
N ALA A 323 -7.64 -5.00 12.30
CA ALA A 323 -6.70 -5.89 11.62
C ALA A 323 -6.25 -7.07 12.50
N ARG A 324 -6.18 -6.87 13.83
CA ARG A 324 -5.90 -7.95 14.79
C ARG A 324 -6.93 -9.07 14.67
N GLY A 325 -8.21 -8.75 14.52
CA GLY A 325 -9.29 -9.74 14.37
C GLY A 325 -9.32 -10.46 13.01
N TYR A 326 -8.59 -9.95 12.02
CA TYR A 326 -8.47 -10.53 10.67
C TYR A 326 -7.07 -11.08 10.38
N ALA A 327 -6.19 -11.17 11.39
CA ALA A 327 -4.82 -11.60 11.19
C ALA A 327 -4.78 -13.07 10.68
N VAL A 328 -3.90 -13.33 9.70
CA VAL A 328 -3.72 -14.65 9.08
C VAL A 328 -3.46 -15.74 10.14
N GLY A 329 -2.75 -15.41 11.21
CA GLY A 329 -2.51 -16.33 12.34
C GLY A 329 -3.80 -16.81 13.00
N ILE A 330 -4.76 -15.91 13.26
CA ILE A 330 -6.06 -16.27 13.85
C ILE A 330 -6.84 -17.21 12.92
N MET A 331 -6.81 -16.93 11.62
CA MET A 331 -7.47 -17.77 10.62
C MET A 331 -6.82 -19.14 10.49
N ARG A 332 -5.49 -19.22 10.63
CA ARG A 332 -4.73 -20.47 10.61
C ARG A 332 -5.09 -21.36 11.80
N ASP A 333 -5.05 -20.80 13.00
CA ASP A 333 -5.33 -21.53 14.25
C ASP A 333 -6.77 -22.05 14.32
N ARG A 334 -7.68 -21.40 13.58
CA ARG A 334 -9.11 -21.72 13.54
C ARG A 334 -9.56 -22.35 12.22
N SER A 335 -8.62 -22.78 11.39
CA SER A 335 -8.92 -23.38 10.09
C SER A 335 -9.84 -24.60 10.20
N GLN A 336 -9.69 -25.42 11.25
CA GLN A 336 -10.55 -26.57 11.49
C GLN A 336 -12.00 -26.15 11.80
N GLU A 337 -12.22 -25.12 12.64
CA GLU A 337 -13.56 -24.58 12.94
C GLU A 337 -14.26 -24.12 11.66
N VAL A 338 -13.52 -23.47 10.75
CA VAL A 338 -14.05 -23.04 9.44
C VAL A 338 -14.45 -24.24 8.57
N VAL A 339 -13.62 -25.29 8.53
CA VAL A 339 -13.90 -26.52 7.77
C VAL A 339 -15.12 -27.25 8.32
N ASP A 340 -15.24 -27.33 9.64
CA ASP A 340 -16.36 -28.02 10.30
C ASP A 340 -17.67 -27.28 10.01
N ILE A 341 -17.70 -25.96 10.17
CA ILE A 341 -18.87 -25.13 9.80
C ILE A 341 -19.23 -25.32 8.33
N THR A 342 -18.24 -25.33 7.43
CA THR A 342 -18.49 -25.58 6.00
C THR A 342 -19.12 -26.95 5.78
N ARG A 343 -18.60 -27.99 6.43
CA ARG A 343 -19.12 -29.35 6.29
C ARG A 343 -20.55 -29.45 6.80
N ASP A 344 -20.84 -28.85 7.94
CA ASP A 344 -22.17 -28.85 8.56
C ASP A 344 -23.18 -28.14 7.65
N GLU A 345 -22.83 -26.97 7.11
CA GLU A 345 -23.70 -26.23 6.19
C GLU A 345 -23.91 -26.94 4.85
N ILE A 346 -22.86 -27.52 4.27
CA ILE A 346 -22.97 -28.32 3.03
C ILE A 346 -23.79 -29.58 3.28
N GLY A 347 -23.72 -30.17 4.48
CA GLY A 347 -24.53 -31.32 4.87
C GLY A 347 -26.04 -31.05 4.85
N LYS A 348 -26.46 -29.78 4.92
CA LYS A 348 -27.86 -29.36 4.81
C LYS A 348 -28.36 -29.27 3.35
N TRP A 349 -27.47 -29.38 2.36
CA TRP A 349 -27.82 -29.18 0.96
C TRP A 349 -28.55 -30.40 0.37
N PRO A 350 -29.52 -30.19 -0.53
CA PRO A 350 -30.26 -31.29 -1.13
C PRO A 350 -29.37 -32.11 -2.07
N VAL A 351 -29.39 -33.43 -1.92
CA VAL A 351 -28.61 -34.37 -2.74
C VAL A 351 -29.43 -34.81 -3.95
N GLY A 352 -28.84 -34.71 -5.14
CA GLY A 352 -29.48 -35.13 -6.39
C GLY A 352 -30.58 -34.20 -6.89
N GLN A 353 -30.74 -33.02 -6.30
CA GLN A 353 -31.73 -32.02 -6.70
C GLN A 353 -31.07 -30.65 -6.94
N PRO A 354 -31.49 -29.89 -7.97
CA PRO A 354 -31.03 -28.52 -8.17
C PRO A 354 -31.46 -27.59 -7.03
N PHE A 355 -30.59 -26.65 -6.65
CA PHE A 355 -30.89 -25.57 -5.71
C PHE A 355 -30.14 -24.29 -6.11
N GLU A 356 -30.53 -23.14 -5.54
CA GLU A 356 -29.84 -21.87 -5.80
C GLU A 356 -28.49 -21.82 -5.07
N ALA A 357 -27.39 -21.80 -5.84
CA ALA A 357 -26.05 -21.77 -5.27
C ALA A 357 -25.78 -20.51 -4.45
N LEU A 358 -26.16 -19.32 -4.94
CA LEU A 358 -25.79 -18.06 -4.29
C LEU A 358 -26.31 -17.95 -2.83
N PRO A 359 -27.61 -18.16 -2.53
CA PRO A 359 -28.09 -18.16 -1.14
C PRO A 359 -27.44 -19.24 -0.28
N ALA A 360 -27.19 -20.43 -0.82
CA ALA A 360 -26.55 -21.52 -0.09
C ALA A 360 -25.11 -21.18 0.31
N PHE A 361 -24.32 -20.62 -0.61
CA PHE A 361 -22.96 -20.15 -0.30
C PHE A 361 -22.96 -18.93 0.62
N GLN A 362 -23.94 -18.03 0.49
CA GLN A 362 -24.10 -16.91 1.43
C GLN A 362 -24.36 -17.40 2.86
N ASN A 363 -25.12 -18.50 3.05
CA ASN A 363 -25.32 -19.10 4.36
C ASN A 363 -24.02 -19.66 4.94
N VAL A 364 -23.25 -20.41 4.16
CA VAL A 364 -21.92 -20.90 4.60
C VAL A 364 -21.03 -19.75 5.07
N ILE A 365 -20.96 -18.67 4.28
CA ILE A 365 -20.14 -17.50 4.61
C ILE A 365 -20.68 -16.79 5.86
N ALA A 366 -22.00 -16.65 5.98
CA ALA A 366 -22.62 -16.02 7.14
C ALA A 366 -22.33 -16.80 8.43
N GLU A 367 -22.48 -18.13 8.42
CA GLU A 367 -22.14 -18.99 9.55
C GLU A 367 -20.67 -18.87 9.94
N GLN A 368 -19.77 -18.97 8.95
CA GLN A 368 -18.34 -18.76 9.19
C GLN A 368 -18.08 -17.40 9.82
N MET A 369 -18.63 -16.32 9.26
CA MET A 369 -18.41 -14.97 9.80
C MET A 369 -18.99 -14.81 11.21
N GLY A 370 -20.17 -15.35 11.48
CA GLY A 370 -20.80 -15.26 12.80
C GLY A 370 -19.98 -15.97 13.88
N HIS A 371 -19.55 -17.21 13.62
CA HIS A 371 -18.70 -17.96 14.54
C HIS A 371 -17.29 -17.37 14.66
N MET A 372 -16.71 -16.92 13.55
CA MET A 372 -15.35 -16.37 13.53
C MET A 372 -15.26 -15.01 14.19
N MET A 373 -16.23 -14.12 13.95
CA MET A 373 -16.17 -12.73 14.41
C MET A 373 -16.84 -12.51 15.75
N ALA A 374 -17.85 -13.30 16.12
CA ALA A 374 -18.66 -13.08 17.31
C ALA A 374 -18.95 -14.34 18.13
N GLY A 375 -18.52 -15.52 17.67
CA GLY A 375 -18.86 -16.79 18.31
C GLY A 375 -20.35 -17.11 18.30
N TYR A 376 -21.13 -16.54 17.36
CA TYR A 376 -22.59 -16.62 17.34
C TYR A 376 -23.09 -16.90 15.93
N SER A 377 -23.93 -17.92 15.77
CA SER A 377 -24.54 -18.28 14.48
C SER A 377 -25.59 -17.24 14.04
N PRO A 378 -25.53 -16.70 12.82
CA PRO A 378 -26.55 -15.82 12.26
C PRO A 378 -27.67 -16.58 11.54
N GLU A 379 -27.86 -17.87 11.81
CA GLU A 379 -28.88 -18.71 11.19
C GLU A 379 -30.26 -18.00 11.20
N GLY A 380 -30.93 -17.98 10.03
CA GLY A 380 -32.20 -17.30 9.86
C GLY A 380 -32.14 -15.76 9.69
N TYR A 381 -30.95 -15.16 9.62
CA TYR A 381 -30.77 -13.72 9.36
C TYR A 381 -30.04 -13.41 8.03
N THR A 382 -29.43 -14.40 7.35
CA THR A 382 -28.59 -14.18 6.14
C THR A 382 -29.28 -13.39 5.03
N HIS A 383 -30.54 -13.71 4.73
CA HIS A 383 -31.31 -13.02 3.70
C HIS A 383 -31.61 -11.56 4.07
N ASP A 384 -31.94 -11.31 5.34
CA ASP A 384 -32.18 -9.97 5.86
C ASP A 384 -30.90 -9.13 5.82
N LEU A 385 -29.76 -9.70 6.22
CA LEU A 385 -28.46 -9.04 6.15
C LEU A 385 -28.08 -8.67 4.71
N SER A 386 -28.26 -9.59 3.77
CA SER A 386 -28.00 -9.35 2.34
C SER A 386 -28.93 -8.27 1.77
N THR A 387 -30.21 -8.30 2.16
CA THR A 387 -31.21 -7.28 1.78
C THR A 387 -30.83 -5.91 2.33
N LEU A 388 -30.43 -5.83 3.61
CA LEU A 388 -29.98 -4.60 4.23
C LEU A 388 -28.75 -4.03 3.51
N LEU A 389 -27.72 -4.85 3.28
CA LEU A 389 -26.50 -4.44 2.59
C LEU A 389 -26.80 -3.91 1.18
N GLY A 390 -27.63 -4.62 0.41
CA GLY A 390 -28.07 -4.16 -0.92
C GLY A 390 -28.78 -2.80 -0.87
N GLY A 391 -29.64 -2.59 0.13
CA GLY A 391 -30.32 -1.31 0.35
C GLY A 391 -29.36 -0.17 0.70
N LEU A 392 -28.39 -0.42 1.57
CA LEU A 392 -27.36 0.55 1.94
C LEU A 392 -26.49 0.94 0.73
N LEU A 393 -26.05 -0.03 -0.07
CA LEU A 393 -25.27 0.21 -1.29
C LEU A 393 -26.07 1.02 -2.33
N LEU A 394 -27.36 0.71 -2.51
CA LEU A 394 -28.25 1.47 -3.40
C LEU A 394 -28.45 2.93 -2.92
N SER A 395 -28.52 3.13 -1.60
CA SER A 395 -28.61 4.46 -0.99
C SER A 395 -27.34 5.30 -1.23
N ALA A 396 -26.16 4.65 -1.18
CA ALA A 396 -24.87 5.28 -1.48
C ALA A 396 -24.75 5.72 -2.96
N ALA A 397 -25.37 4.96 -3.87
CA ALA A 397 -25.25 5.16 -5.31
C ALA A 397 -26.19 6.25 -5.85
N THR A 398 -27.50 6.01 -5.92
CA THR A 398 -28.44 6.86 -6.70
C THR A 398 -29.85 6.96 -6.11
N VAL A 399 -30.22 6.17 -5.09
CA VAL A 399 -31.60 6.16 -4.54
C VAL A 399 -31.59 6.34 -3.02
N PRO A 400 -31.39 7.57 -2.50
CA PRO A 400 -31.20 7.82 -1.06
C PRO A 400 -32.35 7.30 -0.19
N HIS A 401 -33.58 7.36 -0.72
CA HIS A 401 -34.82 7.01 -0.02
C HIS A 401 -35.19 5.52 -0.09
N VAL A 402 -34.38 4.68 -0.75
CA VAL A 402 -34.67 3.25 -0.92
C VAL A 402 -34.89 2.54 0.42
N MET A 403 -34.18 2.97 1.46
CA MET A 403 -34.28 2.43 2.83
C MET A 403 -35.63 2.68 3.52
N ARG A 404 -36.51 3.53 2.96
CA ARG A 404 -37.87 3.73 3.48
C ARG A 404 -38.84 2.61 3.07
N LEU A 405 -38.50 1.80 2.06
CA LEU A 405 -39.36 0.70 1.63
C LEU A 405 -39.45 -0.38 2.72
N GLY A 406 -40.63 -1.01 2.83
CA GLY A 406 -40.93 -1.96 3.92
C GLY A 406 -39.93 -3.11 4.04
N ARG A 407 -39.45 -3.65 2.92
CA ARG A 407 -38.45 -4.74 2.92
C ARG A 407 -37.13 -4.35 3.60
N PHE A 408 -36.63 -3.14 3.37
CA PHE A 408 -35.37 -2.68 3.95
C PHE A 408 -35.53 -2.24 5.40
N ARG A 409 -36.72 -1.71 5.77
CA ARG A 409 -37.07 -1.45 7.16
C ARG A 409 -37.09 -2.74 7.99
N ARG A 410 -37.77 -3.78 7.49
CA ARG A 410 -37.78 -5.12 8.13
C ARG A 410 -36.38 -5.72 8.24
N ALA A 411 -35.61 -5.69 7.15
CA ALA A 411 -34.22 -6.18 7.15
C ALA A 411 -33.34 -5.46 8.18
N ARG A 412 -33.51 -4.14 8.34
CA ARG A 412 -32.80 -3.34 9.37
C ARG A 412 -33.22 -3.74 10.78
N GLU A 413 -34.50 -3.99 11.03
CA GLU A 413 -34.99 -4.44 12.33
C GLU A 413 -34.44 -5.83 12.69
N ARG A 414 -34.45 -6.75 11.72
CA ARG A 414 -33.86 -8.09 11.85
C ARG A 414 -32.35 -8.05 12.14
N ALA A 415 -31.61 -7.17 11.46
CA ALA A 415 -30.18 -6.98 11.74
C ALA A 415 -29.93 -6.45 13.17
N ARG A 416 -30.76 -5.52 13.66
CA ARG A 416 -30.67 -5.02 15.05
C ARG A 416 -31.08 -6.05 16.09
N GLU A 417 -32.01 -6.93 15.76
CA GLU A 417 -32.36 -8.07 16.58
C GLU A 417 -31.16 -9.02 16.73
N LEU A 418 -30.50 -9.38 15.62
CA LEU A 418 -29.28 -10.18 15.65
C LEU A 418 -28.16 -9.49 16.45
N ALA A 419 -27.91 -8.20 16.22
CA ALA A 419 -26.89 -7.45 16.94
C ALA A 419 -27.12 -7.48 18.47
N ARG A 420 -28.37 -7.34 18.92
CA ARG A 420 -28.74 -7.46 20.34
C ARG A 420 -28.51 -8.87 20.87
N ALA A 421 -28.86 -9.91 20.11
CA ALA A 421 -28.66 -11.30 20.49
C ALA A 421 -27.15 -11.63 20.64
N VAL A 422 -26.34 -11.19 19.68
CA VAL A 422 -24.88 -11.34 19.70
C VAL A 422 -24.27 -10.64 20.93
N LEU A 423 -24.65 -9.39 21.21
CA LEU A 423 -24.14 -8.67 22.39
C LEU A 423 -24.60 -9.32 23.70
N ALA A 424 -25.83 -9.82 23.77
CA ALA A 424 -26.33 -10.56 24.93
C ALA A 424 -25.55 -11.87 25.14
N HIS A 425 -25.26 -12.60 24.06
CA HIS A 425 -24.41 -13.78 24.08
C HIS A 425 -23.02 -13.45 24.62
N LYS A 426 -22.37 -12.40 24.11
CA LYS A 426 -21.05 -11.96 24.57
C LYS A 426 -21.01 -11.58 26.05
N ARG A 427 -22.03 -10.88 26.55
CA ARG A 427 -22.13 -10.55 27.98
C ARG A 427 -22.22 -11.78 28.87
N LYS A 428 -22.86 -12.86 28.38
CA LYS A 428 -23.03 -14.11 29.13
C LYS A 428 -21.81 -15.02 29.02
N ALA A 429 -21.26 -15.19 27.82
CA ALA A 429 -20.14 -16.07 27.54
C ALA A 429 -18.78 -15.49 27.97
N GLY A 430 -18.67 -14.16 28.02
CA GLY A 430 -17.41 -13.45 28.19
C GLY A 430 -16.56 -13.46 26.92
N PRO A 431 -15.38 -12.82 26.95
CA PRO A 431 -14.42 -12.88 25.86
C PRO A 431 -13.90 -14.31 25.68
N ARG A 432 -13.53 -14.69 24.44
CA ARG A 432 -12.91 -16.00 24.21
C ARG A 432 -11.62 -16.14 25.02
N LYS A 433 -11.46 -17.28 25.73
CA LYS A 433 -10.31 -17.55 26.60
C LYS A 433 -8.99 -17.65 25.83
N THR A 434 -9.04 -18.18 24.61
CA THR A 434 -7.89 -18.37 23.73
C THR A 434 -8.16 -17.64 22.42
N THR A 435 -7.38 -16.60 22.16
CA THR A 435 -7.47 -15.72 20.99
C THR A 435 -8.80 -14.94 20.92
N PRO A 436 -8.82 -13.65 21.29
CA PRO A 436 -10.03 -12.83 21.22
C PRO A 436 -10.54 -12.74 19.78
N ASP A 437 -11.85 -12.80 19.59
CA ASP A 437 -12.45 -12.60 18.27
C ASP A 437 -12.63 -11.10 17.95
N PHE A 438 -13.11 -10.84 16.73
CA PHE A 438 -13.29 -9.47 16.25
C PHE A 438 -14.15 -8.63 17.20
N LEU A 439 -15.25 -9.19 17.71
CA LEU A 439 -16.15 -8.45 18.59
C LEU A 439 -15.52 -8.21 19.97
N ASP A 440 -14.75 -9.15 20.51
CA ASP A 440 -13.98 -8.96 21.74
C ASP A 440 -13.02 -7.76 21.61
N LEU A 441 -12.28 -7.69 20.50
CA LEU A 441 -11.34 -6.59 20.20
C LEU A 441 -12.04 -5.24 20.04
N MET A 442 -13.23 -5.21 19.43
CA MET A 442 -13.99 -3.97 19.27
C MET A 442 -14.60 -3.48 20.58
N LEU A 443 -15.02 -4.40 21.47
CA LEU A 443 -15.49 -4.06 22.81
C LEU A 443 -14.34 -3.55 23.69
N GLU A 444 -13.16 -4.16 23.60
CA GLU A 444 -11.93 -3.68 24.26
C GLU A 444 -11.55 -2.28 23.78
N LEU A 445 -11.52 -2.05 22.45
CA LEU A 445 -11.21 -0.73 21.88
C LEU A 445 -12.21 0.32 22.36
N ARG A 446 -13.51 -0.01 22.41
CA ARG A 446 -14.52 0.92 22.94
C ARG A 446 -14.32 1.22 24.42
N ALA A 447 -13.94 0.24 25.23
CA ALA A 447 -13.65 0.47 26.64
C ALA A 447 -12.44 1.38 26.84
N ALA A 448 -11.42 1.25 25.98
CA ALA A 448 -10.24 2.10 25.99
C ALA A 448 -10.49 3.51 25.42
N ASP A 449 -11.33 3.63 24.36
CA ASP A 449 -11.64 4.90 23.71
C ASP A 449 -13.14 4.98 23.29
N PRO A 450 -14.02 5.40 24.23
CA PRO A 450 -15.45 5.55 23.97
C PRO A 450 -15.78 6.67 22.96
N GLN A 451 -14.86 7.60 22.71
CA GLN A 451 -15.06 8.70 21.76
C GLN A 451 -14.83 8.21 20.33
N LEU A 452 -13.85 7.33 20.12
CA LEU A 452 -13.57 6.69 18.84
C LEU A 452 -14.69 5.71 18.43
N LEU A 453 -15.21 4.94 19.39
CA LEU A 453 -16.32 3.99 19.19
C LEU A 453 -17.51 4.25 20.13
N PRO A 454 -18.35 5.24 19.81
CA PRO A 454 -19.51 5.57 20.62
C PRO A 454 -20.56 4.45 20.63
N GLU A 455 -21.46 4.47 21.61
CA GLU A 455 -22.50 3.43 21.77
C GLU A 455 -23.40 3.30 20.53
N THR A 456 -23.62 4.40 19.82
CA THR A 456 -24.35 4.45 18.54
C THR A 456 -23.71 3.60 17.44
N THR A 457 -22.42 3.29 17.53
CA THR A 457 -21.70 2.41 16.60
C THR A 457 -21.90 0.92 16.94
N CYS A 458 -22.39 0.61 18.14
CA CYS A 458 -22.66 -0.75 18.61
C CYS A 458 -24.15 -1.15 18.54
N ARG A 459 -25.03 -0.27 18.04
CA ARG A 459 -26.48 -0.47 17.89
C ARG A 459 -26.84 -0.64 16.42
#